data_AF-A0A919DHS8-F1
#
_entry.id   AF-A0A919DHS8-F1
#
_cell.length_a   1.000
_cell.length_b   1.000
_cell.length_c   1.000
_cell.angle_alpha   90.00
_cell.angle_beta   90.00
_cell.angle_gamma   90.00
#
_symmetry.space_group_name_H-M   'P 1'
#
loop_
_entity.id
_entity.type
_entity.pdbx_description
1 polymer ?
#
loop_
_entity_poly.entity_id
_entity_poly.type
_entity_poly.pdbx_seq_one_letter_code
_entity_poly.pdbx_strand_id
1 'polypeptide(L)'
;MRLMPDEHQVRSLDHQWQLGNTRGQMRTWGRGQFRWTTFDLSVERGPDGKRRIKKTTLTDTADLKNPLRDAVLAMGWSWRARLSKL
;
A
#
# COMPACT_ATOMS: atom_id res chain seq x y z
N MET A 1 -0.23 7.07 -2.31
CA MET A 1 0.89 8.01 -2.58
C MET A 1 0.51 8.85 -3.78
N ARG A 2 1.02 10.08 -3.89
CA ARG A 2 0.78 10.97 -5.04
C ARG A 2 2.08 11.65 -5.46
N LEU A 3 2.38 11.57 -6.75
CA LEU A 3 3.47 12.32 -7.39
C LEU A 3 2.98 13.74 -7.69
N MET A 4 3.81 14.73 -7.39
CA MET A 4 3.59 16.15 -7.67
C MET A 4 4.77 16.65 -8.51
N PRO A 5 4.73 16.47 -9.84
CA PRO A 5 5.86 16.81 -10.71
C PRO A 5 6.26 18.28 -10.64
N ASP A 6 5.28 19.19 -10.64
CA ASP A 6 5.54 20.64 -10.59
C ASP A 6 6.29 21.09 -9.32
N GLU A 7 6.18 20.31 -8.24
CA GLU A 7 6.84 20.57 -6.95
C GLU A 7 8.09 19.69 -6.73
N HIS A 8 8.45 18.81 -7.69
CA HIS A 8 9.39 17.70 -7.51
C HIS A 8 9.20 17.02 -6.15
N GLN A 9 7.96 16.60 -5.87
CA GLN A 9 7.57 16.10 -4.57
C GLN A 9 6.74 14.83 -4.67
N VAL A 10 6.95 13.91 -3.74
CA VAL A 10 6.07 12.79 -3.47
C VAL A 10 5.36 13.01 -2.15
N ARG A 11 4.02 12.92 -2.17
CA ARG A 11 3.19 12.97 -0.96
C ARG A 11 2.73 11.57 -0.60
N SER A 12 3.12 11.12 0.59
CA SER A 12 2.71 9.84 1.15
C SER A 12 1.67 10.02 2.24
N LEU A 13 0.68 9.13 2.28
CA LEU A 13 -0.28 9.08 3.36
C LEU A 13 0.26 8.12 4.43
N ASP A 14 0.64 8.67 5.58
CA ASP A 14 1.37 7.94 6.61
C ASP A 14 0.55 7.73 7.90
N HIS A 15 -0.58 8.43 8.00
CA HIS A 15 -1.47 8.36 9.14
C HIS A 15 -2.92 8.47 8.70
N GLN A 16 -3.75 7.54 9.16
CA GLN A 16 -5.20 7.55 8.92
C GLN A 16 -5.96 7.30 10.22
N TRP A 17 -7.06 8.03 10.35
CA TRP A 17 -8.14 7.73 11.28
C TRP A 17 -9.27 7.12 10.47
N GLN A 18 -9.71 5.91 10.82
CA GLN A 18 -10.90 5.31 10.20
C GLN A 18 -12.08 5.50 11.15
N LEU A 19 -13.12 6.18 10.67
CA LEU A 19 -14.39 6.27 11.38
C LEU A 19 -15.11 4.91 11.28
N GLY A 20 -15.43 4.33 12.44
CA GLY A 20 -16.24 3.11 12.53
C GLY A 20 -17.68 3.36 12.09
N ASN A 21 -18.32 2.32 11.55
CA ASN A 21 -19.71 2.35 11.08
C ASN A 21 -20.72 2.81 12.17
N THR A 22 -21.69 3.62 11.72
CA THR A 22 -23.00 4.07 12.26
C THR A 22 -23.24 4.31 13.77
N ARG A 23 -22.29 4.07 14.68
CA ARG A 23 -22.44 4.30 16.14
C ARG A 23 -21.33 5.13 16.76
N GLY A 24 -20.53 5.83 15.95
CA GLY A 24 -19.58 6.84 16.43
C GLY A 24 -18.44 6.32 17.30
N GLN A 25 -18.27 5.00 17.44
CA GLN A 25 -17.11 4.44 18.14
C GLN A 25 -15.89 4.42 17.21
N MET A 26 -15.04 5.42 17.40
CA MET A 26 -13.74 5.56 16.72
C MET A 26 -12.79 4.44 17.18
N ARG A 27 -12.54 3.45 16.33
CA ARG A 27 -11.54 2.42 16.60
C ARG A 27 -10.88 1.93 15.32
N THR A 28 -9.89 2.68 14.82
CA THR A 28 -8.61 2.13 14.35
C THR A 28 -7.67 3.31 14.12
N TRP A 29 -6.58 3.35 14.89
CA TRP A 29 -5.46 4.25 14.67
C TRP A 29 -4.35 3.42 14.01
N GLY A 30 -4.04 3.73 12.76
CA GLY A 30 -2.93 3.13 12.03
C GLY A 30 -1.79 4.13 11.89
N ARG A 31 -0.62 3.81 12.46
CA ARG A 31 0.65 4.45 12.03
C ARG A 31 1.21 3.64 10.87
N GLY A 32 1.55 4.30 9.77
CA GLY A 32 2.24 3.67 8.65
C GLY A 32 1.47 3.75 7.34
N GLN A 33 2.14 3.29 6.28
CA GLN A 33 1.58 3.26 4.94
C GLN A 33 0.31 2.43 4.88
N PHE A 34 -0.66 2.85 4.05
CA PHE A 34 -1.80 2.01 3.72
C PHE A 34 -1.30 0.67 3.14
N ARG A 35 -1.66 -0.43 3.80
CA ARG A 35 -1.27 -1.78 3.41
C ARG A 35 -2.33 -2.34 2.46
N TRP A 36 -1.99 -2.41 1.18
CA TRP A 36 -2.73 -3.17 0.17
C TRP A 36 -1.93 -4.41 -0.13
N THR A 37 -2.58 -5.54 0.02
CA THR A 37 -2.04 -6.83 -0.38
C THR A 37 -2.71 -7.23 -1.68
N THR A 38 -1.97 -7.19 -2.78
CA THR A 38 -2.44 -7.71 -4.06
C THR A 38 -1.85 -9.10 -4.24
N PHE A 39 -2.64 -10.03 -4.78
CA PHE A 39 -2.14 -11.34 -5.12
C PHE A 39 -2.73 -11.86 -6.40
N ASP A 40 -1.90 -12.60 -7.13
CA ASP A 40 -2.32 -13.35 -8.31
C ASP A 40 -2.56 -14.80 -7.94
N LEU A 41 -3.61 -15.38 -8.53
CA LEU A 41 -3.94 -16.80 -8.41
C LEU A 41 -3.77 -17.46 -9.77
N SER A 42 -2.88 -18.44 -9.88
CA SER A 42 -2.88 -19.37 -11.00
C SER A 42 -3.73 -20.59 -10.65
N VAL A 43 -4.48 -21.08 -11.63
CA VAL A 43 -5.20 -22.35 -11.52
C VAL A 43 -4.45 -23.38 -12.35
N GLU A 44 -3.86 -24.35 -11.69
CA GLU A 44 -3.08 -25.42 -12.30
C GLU A 44 -3.83 -26.75 -12.12
N ARG A 45 -3.66 -27.70 -13.04
CA ARG A 45 -4.09 -29.10 -12.82
C ARG A 45 -2.92 -29.88 -12.26
N GLY A 46 -3.15 -30.52 -11.11
CA GLY A 46 -2.18 -31.43 -10.52
C GLY A 46 -2.02 -32.73 -11.32
N PRO A 47 -1.01 -33.56 -11.00
CA PRO A 47 -0.81 -34.87 -11.62
C PRO A 47 -2.00 -35.83 -11.41
N ASP A 48 -2.81 -35.55 -10.40
CA ASP A 48 -4.05 -36.22 -10.02
C ASP A 48 -5.29 -35.72 -10.80
N GLY A 49 -5.11 -34.81 -11.76
CA GLY A 49 -6.19 -34.19 -12.55
C GLY A 49 -7.03 -33.17 -11.78
N LYS A 50 -6.78 -32.98 -10.47
CA LYS A 50 -7.52 -32.03 -9.63
C LYS A 50 -7.02 -30.61 -9.85
N ARG A 51 -7.93 -29.63 -9.86
CA ARG A 51 -7.57 -28.21 -9.88
C ARG A 51 -6.88 -27.83 -8.56
N ARG A 52 -5.72 -27.19 -8.65
CA ARG A 52 -4.99 -26.57 -7.55
C ARG A 52 -4.94 -25.08 -7.82
N ILE A 53 -5.29 -24.28 -6.82
CA ILE A 53 -5.13 -22.84 -6.85
C ILE A 53 -3.79 -22.53 -6.21
N LYS A 54 -2.89 -21.89 -6.94
CA LYS A 54 -1.58 -21.49 -6.47
C LYS A 54 -1.52 -19.97 -6.43
N LYS A 55 -1.06 -19.43 -5.30
CA LYS A 55 -0.78 -18.00 -5.18
C LYS A 55 0.57 -17.74 -5.86
N THR A 56 0.58 -16.96 -6.93
CA THR A 56 1.78 -16.73 -7.75
C THR A 56 2.53 -15.48 -7.36
N THR A 57 1.83 -14.47 -6.88
CA THR A 57 2.45 -13.19 -6.51
C THR A 57 1.80 -12.67 -5.24
N LEU A 58 2.61 -12.08 -4.37
CA LEU A 58 2.17 -11.35 -3.21
C LEU A 58 2.86 -10.01 -3.23
N THR A 59 2.11 -8.94 -3.45
CA THR A 59 2.63 -7.57 -3.40
C THR A 59 2.00 -6.88 -2.22
N ASP A 60 2.85 -6.51 -1.26
CA ASP A 60 2.48 -5.65 -0.15
C ASP A 60 2.95 -4.23 -0.47
N THR A 61 2.04 -3.27 -0.43
CA THR A 61 2.43 -1.87 -0.65
C THR A 61 3.43 -1.39 0.40
N ALA A 62 3.45 -1.96 1.61
CA ALA A 62 4.44 -1.67 2.65
C ALA A 62 5.89 -1.84 2.15
N ASP A 63 6.12 -2.85 1.29
CA ASP A 63 7.45 -3.16 0.76
C ASP A 63 7.91 -2.14 -0.28
N LEU A 64 6.98 -1.40 -0.89
CA LEU A 64 7.28 -0.47 -1.99
C LEU A 64 7.64 0.95 -1.52
N LYS A 65 7.28 1.34 -0.30
CA LYS A 65 7.46 2.74 0.13
C LYS A 65 8.91 3.12 0.35
N ASN A 66 9.69 2.30 1.04
CA ASN A 66 11.09 2.63 1.31
C ASN A 66 11.90 2.67 0.01
N PRO A 67 11.84 1.66 -0.89
CA PRO A 67 12.54 1.72 -2.17
C PRO A 67 12.15 2.94 -3.01
N LEU A 68 10.85 3.28 -3.06
CA LEU A 68 10.40 4.46 -3.79
C LEU A 68 10.88 5.76 -3.16
N ARG A 69 10.83 5.87 -1.83
CA ARG A 69 11.35 7.04 -1.10
C ARG A 69 12.82 7.25 -1.40
N ASP A 70 13.62 6.20 -1.32
CA ASP A 70 15.06 6.28 -1.54
C ASP A 70 15.36 6.66 -3.00
N ALA A 71 14.65 6.07 -3.95
CA ALA A 71 14.79 6.40 -5.37
C ALA A 71 14.45 7.88 -5.66
N VAL A 72 13.34 8.40 -5.14
CA VAL A 72 12.95 9.79 -5.44
C VAL A 72 13.86 10.79 -4.72
N LEU A 73 14.31 10.48 -3.49
CA LEU A 73 15.29 11.30 -2.79
C LEU A 73 16.63 11.33 -3.53
N ALA A 74 17.09 10.19 -4.07
CA ALA A 74 18.30 10.11 -4.88
C ALA A 74 18.19 10.93 -6.18
N MET A 75 16.98 11.04 -6.73
CA MET A 75 16.69 11.88 -7.91
C MET A 75 16.46 13.36 -7.56
N GLY A 76 16.69 13.78 -6.31
CA GLY A 76 16.56 15.17 -5.88
C GLY A 76 15.12 15.63 -5.62
N TRP A 77 14.16 14.70 -5.60
CA TRP A 77 12.78 15.01 -5.23
C TRP A 77 12.61 15.03 -3.72
N SER A 78 11.60 15.74 -3.24
CA SER A 78 11.23 15.80 -1.84
C SER A 78 10.19 14.74 -1.46
N TRP A 79 10.30 14.19 -0.25
CA TRP A 79 9.31 13.26 0.31
C TRP A 79 8.52 13.94 1.43
N ARG A 80 7.18 13.97 1.34
CA ARG A 80 6.32 14.52 2.40
C ARG A 80 5.31 13.50 2.90
N ALA A 81 5.45 13.14 4.17
CA ALA A 81 4.43 12.42 4.92
C ALA A 81 3.26 13.37 5.23
N ARG A 82 2.03 12.90 5.00
CA ARG A 82 0.79 13.61 5.36
C ARG A 82 -0.03 12.78 6.33
N LEU A 83 -0.71 13.48 7.23
CA LEU A 83 -1.83 12.96 8.02
C LEU A 83 -3.13 13.21 7.24
N SER A 84 -3.98 12.21 7.06
CA SER A 84 -5.36 12.43 6.61
C SER A 84 -6.37 11.95 7.64
N LYS A 85 -7.43 12.73 7.82
CA LYS A 85 -8.68 12.29 8.43
C LYS A 85 -9.56 11.77 7.28
N LEU A 86 -9.96 10.50 7.34
CA LEU A 86 -10.87 9.86 6.38
C LEU A 86 -12.23 9.62 7.03
#